data_AF-A0A960XS03-F1
#
_entry.id   AF-A0A960XS03-F1
#
_cell.length_a   1.000
_cell.length_b   1.000
_cell.length_c   1.000
_cell.angle_alpha   90.00
_cell.angle_beta   90.00
_cell.angle_gamma   90.00
#
_symmetry.space_group_name_H-M   'P 1'
#
loop_
_entity.id
_entity.type
_entity.pdbx_description
1 polymer ?
#
loop_
_entity_poly.entity_id
_entity_poly.type
_entity_poly.pdbx_seq_one_letter_code
_entity_poly.pdbx_strand_id
1 'polypeptide(L)'
;GRLPGTFPTDRGAEDPHHFIDDYALQWIESLRWHHELTGDATFTREMWPVLLRQMQWFLDRVTPRGLLEAREYTSFDNPIAYRTCEGATINSFFHLALRDAAWLAVEIGEAAQAAAYTTAADSLAKACNELLWDEREQAYSAGFLDGEKLPPSVHAQLMALYGGIVPPERLAATRAWFLRNFRNPGAHLVVGAKNNFRALLDGRAGLGMPIMFYWAFTELYRMDTPEADQLAVSETRRRWKHMVELQQDAGTLSESFVDEHGKGASESCHNYGSIPAYFLSSYLLGVRFENKRLLINPRPADLTECRGTVVTPFGPVPMHWQIVNGEWQLDFTVPDGISAELRLPGVDADTLLVNGSHPTDVRTAGRNVVLTVAPGACAIRVKTTIAKGKPSE
;
A
#
# COMPACT_ATOMS: atom_id res chain seq x y z
N GLY A 1 -16.18 -6.16 21.09
CA GLY A 1 -16.40 -5.74 19.70
C GLY A 1 -15.10 -5.84 18.94
N ARG A 2 -14.12 -4.99 19.26
CA ARG A 2 -12.79 -4.99 18.66
C ARG A 2 -11.97 -6.27 18.91
N LEU A 3 -11.22 -6.69 17.91
CA LEU A 3 -10.25 -7.79 17.98
C LEU A 3 -8.97 -7.37 18.74
N PRO A 4 -8.35 -8.27 19.52
CA PRO A 4 -7.03 -8.05 20.11
C PRO A 4 -5.94 -7.82 19.06
N GLY A 5 -4.90 -7.05 19.41
CA GLY A 5 -3.76 -6.77 18.52
C GLY A 5 -2.83 -7.98 18.31
N THR A 6 -2.86 -8.96 19.22
CA THR A 6 -2.11 -10.22 19.12
C THR A 6 -2.99 -11.40 19.53
N PHE A 7 -2.77 -12.58 18.95
CA PHE A 7 -3.47 -13.81 19.33
C PHE A 7 -2.61 -15.08 19.09
N PRO A 8 -2.53 -16.02 20.04
CA PRO A 8 -2.94 -15.88 21.44
C PRO A 8 -2.16 -14.73 22.10
N THR A 9 -2.73 -14.09 23.12
CA THR A 9 -2.12 -12.93 23.78
C THR A 9 -1.88 -13.21 25.26
N ASP A 10 -0.67 -12.93 25.71
CA ASP A 10 -0.26 -12.83 27.12
C ASP A 10 -0.24 -11.37 27.61
N ARG A 11 -0.49 -10.40 26.72
CA ARG A 11 -0.54 -8.98 27.04
C ARG A 11 -1.79 -8.70 27.89
N GLY A 12 -1.61 -8.01 29.01
CA GLY A 12 -2.71 -7.56 29.86
C GLY A 12 -3.42 -6.30 29.29
N ALA A 13 -4.56 -5.95 29.86
CA ALA A 13 -5.36 -4.80 29.43
C ALA A 13 -4.61 -3.44 29.50
N GLU A 14 -3.57 -3.35 30.34
CA GLU A 14 -2.73 -2.17 30.51
C GLU A 14 -1.67 -2.01 29.40
N ASP A 15 -1.36 -3.07 28.64
CA ASP A 15 -0.44 -2.96 27.50
C ASP A 15 -1.17 -2.30 26.33
N PRO A 16 -0.67 -1.16 25.82
CA PRO A 16 -1.32 -0.49 24.70
C PRO A 16 -1.41 -1.36 23.44
N HIS A 17 -0.64 -2.42 23.28
CA HIS A 17 -0.72 -3.34 22.14
C HIS A 17 -1.65 -4.53 22.37
N HIS A 18 -2.25 -4.68 23.56
CA HIS A 18 -3.28 -5.70 23.78
C HIS A 18 -4.44 -5.52 22.79
N PHE A 19 -4.75 -4.27 22.46
CA PHE A 19 -5.57 -3.90 21.30
C PHE A 19 -4.77 -2.98 20.39
N ILE A 20 -4.93 -3.05 19.09
CA ILE A 20 -4.40 -2.02 18.17
C ILE A 20 -5.54 -1.72 17.21
N ASP A 21 -6.11 -0.52 17.31
CA ASP A 21 -7.37 -0.21 16.63
C ASP A 21 -7.17 -0.21 15.10
N ASP A 22 -6.01 0.23 14.60
CA ASP A 22 -5.60 0.10 13.18
C ASP A 22 -5.56 -1.37 12.72
N TYR A 23 -5.00 -2.29 13.52
CA TYR A 23 -4.92 -3.71 13.15
C TYR A 23 -6.29 -4.35 13.10
N ALA A 24 -7.18 -3.97 14.03
CA ALA A 24 -8.57 -4.41 14.00
C ALA A 24 -9.24 -3.98 12.68
N LEU A 25 -9.01 -2.76 12.20
CA LEU A 25 -9.53 -2.30 10.90
C LEU A 25 -8.86 -3.03 9.72
N GLN A 26 -7.55 -3.23 9.75
CA GLN A 26 -6.80 -3.97 8.72
C GLN A 26 -7.17 -5.45 8.64
N TRP A 27 -7.70 -6.05 9.71
CA TRP A 27 -8.26 -7.40 9.66
C TRP A 27 -9.45 -7.49 8.67
N ILE A 28 -10.22 -6.40 8.52
CA ILE A 28 -11.32 -6.32 7.55
C ILE A 28 -10.78 -6.34 6.12
N GLU A 29 -9.73 -5.55 5.87
CA GLU A 29 -9.01 -5.55 4.59
C GLU A 29 -8.43 -6.94 4.30
N SER A 30 -7.85 -7.60 5.30
CA SER A 30 -7.31 -8.96 5.18
C SER A 30 -8.39 -10.00 4.83
N LEU A 31 -9.58 -9.89 5.44
CA LEU A 31 -10.72 -10.74 5.11
C LEU A 31 -11.21 -10.50 3.67
N ARG A 32 -11.22 -9.24 3.22
CA ARG A 32 -11.55 -8.87 1.84
C ARG A 32 -10.53 -9.42 0.85
N TRP A 33 -9.23 -9.32 1.13
CA TRP A 33 -8.18 -9.91 0.29
C TRP A 33 -8.29 -11.44 0.24
N HIS A 34 -8.52 -12.08 1.38
CA HIS A 34 -8.75 -13.53 1.41
C HIS A 34 -9.91 -13.92 0.50
N HIS A 35 -11.05 -13.23 0.60
CA HIS A 35 -12.21 -13.49 -0.24
C HIS A 35 -11.89 -13.26 -1.73
N GLU A 36 -11.23 -12.16 -2.08
CA GLU A 36 -10.87 -11.87 -3.48
C GLU A 36 -9.94 -12.92 -4.07
N LEU A 37 -8.95 -13.38 -3.30
CA LEU A 37 -7.95 -14.34 -3.76
C LEU A 37 -8.49 -15.76 -3.86
N THR A 38 -9.38 -16.17 -2.94
CA THR A 38 -9.83 -17.57 -2.82
C THR A 38 -11.24 -17.79 -3.38
N GLY A 39 -12.07 -16.76 -3.43
CA GLY A 39 -13.51 -16.88 -3.68
C GLY A 39 -14.30 -17.57 -2.56
N ASP A 40 -13.70 -17.77 -1.38
CA ASP A 40 -14.34 -18.52 -0.28
C ASP A 40 -15.40 -17.70 0.45
N ALA A 41 -16.60 -17.67 -0.13
CA ALA A 41 -17.78 -17.07 0.49
C ALA A 41 -18.26 -17.80 1.74
N THR A 42 -17.86 -19.06 1.96
CA THR A 42 -18.24 -19.80 3.18
C THR A 42 -17.48 -19.26 4.37
N PHE A 43 -16.15 -19.14 4.25
CA PHE A 43 -15.31 -18.54 5.30
C PHE A 43 -15.71 -17.08 5.57
N THR A 44 -16.02 -16.30 4.53
CA THR A 44 -16.52 -14.93 4.73
C THR A 44 -17.82 -14.88 5.53
N ARG A 45 -18.79 -15.77 5.27
CA ARG A 45 -20.03 -15.86 6.06
C ARG A 45 -19.77 -16.32 7.49
N GLU A 46 -18.80 -17.21 7.70
CA GLU A 46 -18.37 -17.63 9.04
C GLU A 46 -17.82 -16.45 9.86
N MET A 47 -16.98 -15.62 9.23
CA MET A 47 -16.37 -14.45 9.87
C MET A 47 -17.32 -13.24 9.98
N TRP A 48 -18.42 -13.23 9.23
CA TRP A 48 -19.34 -12.11 9.14
C TRP A 48 -19.87 -11.61 10.50
N PRO A 49 -20.31 -12.46 11.45
CA PRO A 49 -20.74 -11.99 12.77
C PRO A 49 -19.63 -11.31 13.58
N VAL A 50 -18.36 -11.69 13.38
CA VAL A 50 -17.21 -11.04 14.03
C VAL A 50 -17.01 -9.65 13.44
N LEU A 51 -17.04 -9.55 12.11
CA LEU A 51 -16.97 -8.28 11.37
C LEU A 51 -18.07 -7.31 11.83
N LEU A 52 -19.33 -7.75 11.90
CA LEU A 52 -20.44 -6.89 12.33
C LEU A 52 -20.22 -6.31 13.74
N ARG A 53 -19.81 -7.15 14.71
CA ARG A 53 -19.56 -6.69 16.08
C ARG A 53 -18.38 -5.73 16.20
N GLN A 54 -17.38 -5.90 15.34
CA GLN A 54 -16.23 -5.00 15.31
C GLN A 54 -16.59 -3.67 14.66
N MET A 55 -17.25 -3.69 13.49
CA MET A 55 -17.69 -2.47 12.81
C MET A 55 -18.64 -1.66 13.67
N GLN A 56 -19.57 -2.30 14.39
CA GLN A 56 -20.44 -1.62 15.34
C GLN A 56 -19.64 -0.90 16.44
N TRP A 57 -18.59 -1.54 16.98
CA TRP A 57 -17.75 -0.93 18.01
C TRP A 57 -17.07 0.36 17.54
N PHE A 58 -16.65 0.42 16.26
CA PHE A 58 -16.10 1.64 15.66
C PHE A 58 -17.19 2.67 15.35
N LEU A 59 -18.34 2.24 14.81
CA LEU A 59 -19.46 3.13 14.53
C LEU A 59 -19.99 3.84 15.79
N ASP A 60 -20.02 3.14 16.92
CA ASP A 60 -20.42 3.72 18.23
C ASP A 60 -19.45 4.79 18.75
N ARG A 61 -18.28 4.94 18.11
CA ARG A 61 -17.23 5.91 18.45
C ARG A 61 -17.08 7.03 17.43
N VAL A 62 -17.96 7.09 16.44
CA VAL A 62 -18.07 8.26 15.59
C VAL A 62 -18.64 9.41 16.42
N THR A 63 -17.86 10.48 16.55
CA THR A 63 -18.22 11.65 17.34
C THR A 63 -19.27 12.50 16.63
N PRO A 64 -19.85 13.53 17.28
CA PRO A 64 -20.70 14.51 16.60
C PRO A 64 -20.04 15.25 15.42
N ARG A 65 -18.70 15.24 15.31
CA ARG A 65 -17.99 15.77 14.13
C ARG A 65 -18.06 14.83 12.91
N GLY A 66 -18.57 13.61 13.08
CA GLY A 66 -18.59 12.60 12.02
C GLY A 66 -17.25 11.89 11.81
N LEU A 67 -16.30 12.08 12.71
CA LEU A 67 -15.00 11.40 12.72
C LEU A 67 -14.99 10.31 13.78
N LEU A 68 -14.27 9.22 13.53
CA LEU A 68 -13.97 8.19 14.52
C LEU A 68 -12.97 8.73 15.56
N GLU A 69 -13.32 8.63 16.83
CA GLU A 69 -12.40 8.78 17.96
C GLU A 69 -11.88 7.41 18.41
N ALA A 70 -10.62 7.12 18.10
CA ALA A 70 -9.98 5.85 18.42
C ALA A 70 -8.48 6.06 18.61
N ARG A 71 -7.78 5.02 19.08
CA ARG A 71 -6.35 5.14 19.35
C ARG A 71 -5.55 4.96 18.07
N GLU A 72 -4.76 5.98 17.76
CA GLU A 72 -3.84 5.99 16.63
C GLU A 72 -2.68 5.03 16.82
N TYR A 73 -2.26 4.41 15.73
CA TYR A 73 -1.04 3.60 15.70
C TYR A 73 -0.34 3.71 14.35
N THR A 74 -0.83 3.01 13.33
CA THR A 74 -0.28 2.82 11.97
C THR A 74 1.12 2.20 11.94
N SER A 75 2.04 2.79 12.69
CA SER A 75 3.41 2.37 12.93
C SER A 75 3.99 3.25 14.05
N PHE A 76 5.03 2.77 14.71
CA PHE A 76 5.71 3.47 15.80
C PHE A 76 6.24 4.86 15.43
N ASP A 77 6.48 5.13 14.15
CA ASP A 77 6.97 6.42 13.64
C ASP A 77 5.85 7.44 13.37
N ASN A 78 4.58 7.06 13.49
CA ASN A 78 3.47 8.00 13.41
C ASN A 78 3.56 8.98 14.58
N PRO A 79 3.71 10.30 14.36
CA PRO A 79 3.87 11.28 15.43
C PRO A 79 2.82 11.17 16.54
N ILE A 80 1.58 10.82 16.20
CA ILE A 80 0.47 10.71 17.15
C ILE A 80 0.19 9.27 17.61
N ALA A 81 1.09 8.32 17.38
CA ALA A 81 0.94 6.95 17.84
C ALA A 81 0.59 6.88 19.34
N TYR A 82 -0.29 5.95 19.67
CA TYR A 82 -0.88 5.69 20.99
C TYR A 82 -1.80 6.78 21.55
N ARG A 83 -2.07 7.87 20.83
CA ARG A 83 -3.05 8.87 21.24
C ARG A 83 -4.44 8.45 20.82
N THR A 84 -5.40 8.57 21.73
CA THR A 84 -6.82 8.47 21.40
C THR A 84 -7.29 9.84 20.93
N CYS A 85 -7.71 9.94 19.68
CA CYS A 85 -8.11 11.19 19.06
C CYS A 85 -8.95 10.94 17.80
N GLU A 86 -9.49 12.02 17.22
CA GLU A 86 -10.10 12.00 15.89
C GLU A 86 -9.01 12.16 14.84
N GLY A 87 -8.14 11.15 14.77
CA GLY A 87 -6.91 11.20 14.00
C GLY A 87 -7.09 10.80 12.53
N ALA A 88 -6.29 11.40 11.64
CA ALA A 88 -6.45 11.22 10.20
C ALA A 88 -6.07 9.81 9.73
N THR A 89 -5.12 9.16 10.40
CA THR A 89 -4.64 7.84 9.99
C THR A 89 -5.65 6.76 10.36
N ILE A 90 -6.18 6.76 11.59
CA ILE A 90 -7.23 5.81 12.00
C ILE A 90 -8.54 6.02 11.21
N ASN A 91 -8.92 7.28 10.93
CA ASN A 91 -10.11 7.57 10.12
C ASN A 91 -9.96 7.11 8.67
N SER A 92 -8.74 7.13 8.12
CA SER A 92 -8.46 6.59 6.78
C SER A 92 -8.58 5.07 6.75
N PHE A 93 -8.06 4.36 7.75
CA PHE A 93 -8.28 2.91 7.89
C PHE A 93 -9.75 2.58 8.10
N PHE A 94 -10.49 3.39 8.85
CA PHE A 94 -11.90 3.14 9.10
C PHE A 94 -12.74 3.34 7.84
N HIS A 95 -12.43 4.37 7.04
CA HIS A 95 -13.04 4.54 5.72
C HIS A 95 -12.79 3.32 4.83
N LEU A 96 -11.54 2.84 4.75
CA LEU A 96 -11.21 1.65 3.96
C LEU A 96 -11.95 0.40 4.46
N ALA A 97 -11.97 0.17 5.77
CA ALA A 97 -12.68 -0.95 6.38
C ALA A 97 -14.19 -0.90 6.10
N LEU A 98 -14.81 0.29 6.10
CA LEU A 98 -16.22 0.44 5.70
C LEU A 98 -16.43 0.07 4.22
N ARG A 99 -15.52 0.47 3.32
CA ARG A 99 -15.59 0.10 1.89
C ARG A 99 -15.41 -1.40 1.69
N ASP A 100 -14.43 -2.01 2.35
CA ASP A 100 -14.18 -3.45 2.25
C ASP A 100 -15.31 -4.26 2.87
N ALA A 101 -15.86 -3.83 4.01
CA ALA A 101 -17.05 -4.44 4.60
C ALA A 101 -18.27 -4.33 3.68
N ALA A 102 -18.47 -3.18 3.02
CA ALA A 102 -19.53 -3.02 2.03
C ALA A 102 -19.36 -3.95 0.83
N TRP A 103 -18.12 -4.09 0.34
CA TRP A 103 -17.80 -5.00 -0.76
C TRP A 103 -18.06 -6.47 -0.38
N LEU A 104 -17.57 -6.90 0.78
CA LEU A 104 -17.81 -8.26 1.30
C LEU A 104 -19.31 -8.52 1.47
N ALA A 105 -20.07 -7.55 1.99
CA ALA A 105 -21.52 -7.64 2.12
C ALA A 105 -22.20 -7.92 0.77
N VAL A 106 -21.78 -7.25 -0.31
CA VAL A 106 -22.28 -7.53 -1.66
C VAL A 106 -21.98 -8.97 -2.08
N GLU A 107 -20.74 -9.44 -1.92
CA GLU A 107 -20.34 -10.79 -2.35
C GLU A 107 -21.09 -11.91 -1.60
N ILE A 108 -21.51 -11.69 -0.36
CA ILE A 108 -22.25 -12.70 0.42
C ILE A 108 -23.77 -12.51 0.44
N GLY A 109 -24.29 -11.43 -0.17
CA GLY A 109 -25.74 -11.16 -0.31
C GLY A 109 -26.37 -10.31 0.79
N GLU A 110 -25.59 -9.58 1.59
CA GLU A 110 -26.03 -8.74 2.71
C GLU A 110 -26.27 -7.28 2.28
N ALA A 111 -27.25 -7.09 1.38
CA ALA A 111 -27.46 -5.81 0.69
C ALA A 111 -27.74 -4.60 1.61
N ALA A 112 -28.41 -4.82 2.75
CA ALA A 112 -28.72 -3.74 3.70
C ALA A 112 -27.44 -3.23 4.38
N GLN A 113 -26.55 -4.14 4.79
CA GLN A 113 -25.26 -3.83 5.39
C GLN A 113 -24.33 -3.19 4.36
N ALA A 114 -24.35 -3.65 3.11
CA ALA A 114 -23.61 -3.02 2.02
C ALA A 114 -23.97 -1.54 1.86
N ALA A 115 -25.27 -1.22 1.82
CA ALA A 115 -25.74 0.16 1.70
C ALA A 115 -25.41 1.01 2.94
N ALA A 116 -25.54 0.44 4.14
CA ALA A 116 -25.23 1.12 5.39
C ALA A 116 -23.74 1.47 5.50
N TYR A 117 -22.85 0.53 5.22
CA TYR A 117 -21.40 0.76 5.25
C TYR A 117 -20.93 1.70 4.14
N THR A 118 -21.53 1.63 2.95
CA THR A 118 -21.27 2.58 1.86
C THR A 118 -21.62 4.00 2.30
N THR A 119 -22.82 4.20 2.86
CA THR A 119 -23.29 5.50 3.35
C THR A 119 -22.39 6.05 4.47
N ALA A 120 -21.99 5.20 5.41
CA ALA A 120 -21.08 5.58 6.49
C ALA A 120 -19.70 5.97 5.94
N ALA A 121 -19.17 5.24 4.96
CA ALA A 121 -17.91 5.58 4.31
C ALA A 121 -17.99 6.93 3.58
N ASP A 122 -19.04 7.16 2.79
CA ASP A 122 -19.26 8.44 2.10
C ASP A 122 -19.33 9.61 3.09
N SER A 123 -20.07 9.43 4.19
CA SER A 123 -20.22 10.45 5.25
C SER A 123 -18.89 10.75 5.94
N LEU A 124 -18.11 9.72 6.25
CA LEU A 124 -16.80 9.85 6.88
C LEU A 124 -15.79 10.55 5.94
N ALA A 125 -15.74 10.15 4.68
CA ALA A 125 -14.87 10.78 3.68
C ALA A 125 -15.21 12.28 3.55
N LYS A 126 -16.50 12.63 3.54
CA LYS A 126 -16.94 14.02 3.55
C LYS A 126 -16.43 14.77 4.80
N ALA A 127 -16.64 14.21 6.00
CA ALA A 127 -16.18 14.83 7.25
C ALA A 127 -14.66 15.02 7.28
N CYS A 128 -13.88 14.01 6.86
CA CYS A 128 -12.41 14.12 6.73
C CYS A 128 -12.01 15.27 5.79
N ASN A 129 -12.65 15.39 4.63
CA ASN A 129 -12.32 16.43 3.65
C ASN A 129 -12.72 17.84 4.06
N GLU A 130 -13.79 17.99 4.84
CA GLU A 130 -14.24 19.28 5.37
C GLU A 130 -13.42 19.72 6.58
N LEU A 131 -13.07 18.78 7.48
CA LEU A 131 -12.51 19.12 8.78
C LEU A 131 -10.99 18.96 8.86
N LEU A 132 -10.40 17.96 8.18
CA LEU A 132 -8.97 17.65 8.30
C LEU A 132 -8.14 18.34 7.22
N TRP A 133 -8.71 18.69 6.07
CA TRP A 133 -7.99 19.45 5.06
C TRP A 133 -7.57 20.84 5.57
N ASP A 134 -6.34 21.23 5.27
CA ASP A 134 -5.80 22.55 5.52
C ASP A 134 -5.58 23.26 4.18
N GLU A 135 -6.39 24.30 3.92
CA GLU A 135 -6.34 25.03 2.65
C GLU A 135 -5.05 25.84 2.46
N ARG A 136 -4.36 26.22 3.55
CA ARG A 136 -3.11 26.98 3.44
C ARG A 136 -1.94 26.06 3.10
N GLU A 137 -1.88 24.90 3.75
CA GLU A 137 -0.82 23.92 3.56
C GLU A 137 -1.08 23.01 2.35
N GLN A 138 -2.32 22.96 1.85
CA GLN A 138 -2.76 22.04 0.80
C GLN A 138 -2.47 20.57 1.18
N ALA A 139 -2.83 20.21 2.42
CA ALA A 139 -2.54 18.92 3.05
C ALA A 139 -3.56 18.56 4.13
N TYR A 140 -3.54 17.30 4.60
CA TYR A 140 -4.39 16.86 5.70
C TYR A 140 -3.68 17.07 7.04
N SER A 141 -4.41 17.63 8.01
CA SER A 141 -4.06 17.66 9.43
C SER A 141 -3.87 16.24 9.96
N ALA A 142 -3.02 16.07 10.98
CA ALA A 142 -2.89 14.79 11.68
C ALA A 142 -4.16 14.38 12.44
N GLY A 143 -5.08 15.31 12.74
CA GLY A 143 -6.31 15.01 13.48
C GLY A 143 -6.76 16.12 14.42
N PHE A 144 -7.78 15.81 15.23
CA PHE A 144 -8.16 16.62 16.40
C PHE A 144 -7.81 15.89 17.69
N LEU A 145 -7.02 16.51 18.55
CA LEU A 145 -6.70 16.02 19.90
C LEU A 145 -7.19 17.04 20.92
N ASP A 146 -8.03 16.60 21.86
CA ASP A 146 -8.65 17.47 22.87
C ASP A 146 -9.37 18.70 22.26
N GLY A 147 -9.92 18.54 21.05
CA GLY A 147 -10.58 19.60 20.27
C GLY A 147 -9.65 20.54 19.51
N GLU A 148 -8.33 20.43 19.67
CA GLU A 148 -7.34 21.19 18.92
C GLU A 148 -7.02 20.47 17.59
N LYS A 149 -7.10 21.20 16.48
CA LYS A 149 -6.65 20.70 15.17
C LYS A 149 -5.12 20.68 15.12
N LEU A 150 -4.55 19.51 14.85
CA LEU A 150 -3.11 19.30 14.80
C LEU A 150 -2.51 19.73 13.43
N PRO A 151 -1.22 20.03 13.35
CA PRO A 151 -0.54 20.29 12.07
C PRO A 151 -0.60 19.08 11.11
N PRO A 152 -0.40 19.29 9.79
CA PRO A 152 -0.27 18.21 8.83
C PRO A 152 0.89 17.25 9.09
N SER A 153 0.72 15.96 8.79
CA SER A 153 1.77 14.94 8.95
C SER A 153 1.92 14.04 7.73
N VAL A 154 3.13 13.51 7.51
CA VAL A 154 3.38 12.57 6.39
C VAL A 154 2.45 11.36 6.43
N HIS A 155 2.22 10.80 7.63
CA HIS A 155 1.33 9.66 7.83
C HIS A 155 -0.12 9.98 7.47
N ALA A 156 -0.63 11.15 7.86
CA ALA A 156 -1.99 11.57 7.50
C ALA A 156 -2.17 11.61 5.97
N GLN A 157 -1.17 12.12 5.24
CA GLN A 157 -1.26 12.29 3.79
C GLN A 157 -1.23 10.92 3.12
N LEU A 158 -0.32 10.06 3.57
CA LEU A 158 -0.14 8.74 3.01
C LEU A 158 -1.36 7.85 3.28
N MET A 159 -1.88 7.85 4.51
CA MET A 159 -3.07 7.06 4.83
C MET A 159 -4.33 7.64 4.17
N ALA A 160 -4.43 8.96 4.01
CA ALA A 160 -5.54 9.57 3.29
C ALA A 160 -5.59 9.08 1.83
N LEU A 161 -4.42 9.07 1.16
CA LEU A 161 -4.27 8.55 -0.20
C LEU A 161 -4.57 7.05 -0.26
N TYR A 162 -4.01 6.26 0.67
CA TYR A 162 -4.21 4.82 0.70
C TYR A 162 -5.66 4.42 0.94
N GLY A 163 -6.27 5.01 1.97
CA GLY A 163 -7.65 4.77 2.38
C GLY A 163 -8.68 5.35 1.41
N GLY A 164 -8.27 6.09 0.38
CA GLY A 164 -9.17 6.59 -0.66
C GLY A 164 -10.09 7.72 -0.21
N ILE A 165 -9.70 8.51 0.79
CA ILE A 165 -10.47 9.68 1.23
C ILE A 165 -10.13 10.93 0.42
N VAL A 166 -9.01 10.97 -0.30
CA VAL A 166 -8.58 12.14 -1.08
C VAL A 166 -9.41 12.27 -2.37
N PRO A 167 -10.17 13.36 -2.56
CA PRO A 167 -10.97 13.53 -3.76
C PRO A 167 -10.07 13.89 -4.95
N PRO A 168 -10.51 13.64 -6.20
CA PRO A 168 -9.69 13.79 -7.40
C PRO A 168 -8.98 15.14 -7.53
N GLU A 169 -9.66 16.23 -7.17
CA GLU A 169 -9.13 17.60 -7.24
C GLU A 169 -8.00 17.89 -6.24
N ARG A 170 -7.87 17.11 -5.16
CA ARG A 170 -6.82 17.24 -4.14
C ARG A 170 -5.70 16.22 -4.28
N LEU A 171 -5.83 15.23 -5.18
CA LEU A 171 -4.83 14.17 -5.37
C LEU A 171 -3.44 14.73 -5.67
N ALA A 172 -3.35 15.63 -6.66
CA ALA A 172 -2.06 16.20 -7.08
C ALA A 172 -1.39 16.99 -5.94
N ALA A 173 -2.16 17.82 -5.21
CA ALA A 173 -1.66 18.60 -4.09
C ALA A 173 -1.18 17.70 -2.93
N THR A 174 -1.99 16.71 -2.56
CA THR A 174 -1.68 15.77 -1.47
C THR A 174 -0.42 14.96 -1.78
N ARG A 175 -0.31 14.42 -3.00
CA ARG A 175 0.88 13.70 -3.48
C ARG A 175 2.12 14.60 -3.48
N ALA A 176 1.99 15.83 -3.98
CA ALA A 176 3.10 16.77 -4.00
C ALA A 176 3.56 17.14 -2.58
N TRP A 177 2.64 17.34 -1.63
CA TRP A 177 3.00 17.55 -0.24
C TRP A 177 3.69 16.32 0.36
N PHE A 178 3.14 15.12 0.17
CA PHE A 178 3.75 13.87 0.62
C PHE A 178 5.19 13.73 0.10
N LEU A 179 5.39 13.82 -1.22
CA LEU A 179 6.69 13.66 -1.87
C LEU A 179 7.75 14.67 -1.37
N ARG A 180 7.34 15.89 -0.99
CA ARG A 180 8.24 16.89 -0.42
C ARG A 180 8.71 16.57 1.00
N ASN A 181 7.93 15.82 1.79
CA ASN A 181 8.14 15.68 3.23
C ASN A 181 8.41 14.22 3.68
N PHE A 182 8.09 13.20 2.87
CA PHE A 182 8.08 11.80 3.36
C PHE A 182 9.46 11.24 3.72
N ARG A 183 10.54 11.83 3.22
CA ARG A 183 11.90 11.36 3.49
C ARG A 183 12.30 11.70 4.92
N ASN A 184 12.60 10.67 5.70
CA ASN A 184 13.38 10.81 6.92
C ASN A 184 14.89 10.80 6.58
N PRO A 185 15.69 11.74 7.11
CA PRO A 185 17.15 11.81 6.88
C PRO A 185 17.94 10.62 7.46
N GLY A 186 17.28 9.64 8.09
CA GLY A 186 17.92 8.45 8.65
C GLY A 186 17.98 8.42 10.17
N ALA A 187 17.36 9.40 10.86
CA ALA A 187 17.25 9.36 12.30
C ALA A 187 16.26 8.25 12.72
N HIS A 188 16.66 7.43 13.68
CA HIS A 188 15.76 6.49 14.35
C HIS A 188 14.59 7.27 14.96
N LEU A 189 13.41 7.10 14.38
CA LEU A 189 12.22 7.86 14.72
C LEU A 189 11.13 6.91 15.22
N VAL A 190 11.01 6.83 16.55
CA VAL A 190 9.97 6.05 17.24
C VAL A 190 9.30 6.96 18.24
N VAL A 191 7.97 6.98 18.26
CA VAL A 191 7.20 7.66 19.30
C VAL A 191 7.21 6.84 20.58
N GLY A 192 7.59 7.47 21.68
CA GLY A 192 7.63 6.87 23.02
C GLY A 192 7.62 7.95 24.10
N ALA A 193 7.66 7.55 25.38
CA ALA A 193 7.50 8.43 26.53
C ALA A 193 8.47 9.64 26.60
N LYS A 194 9.57 9.60 25.83
CA LYS A 194 10.59 10.66 25.77
C LYS A 194 10.42 11.65 24.62
N ASN A 195 9.50 11.41 23.67
CA ASN A 195 9.39 12.21 22.45
C ASN A 195 8.19 13.15 22.47
N ASN A 196 8.44 14.42 22.17
CA ASN A 196 7.40 15.43 22.03
C ASN A 196 6.73 15.30 20.66
N PHE A 197 5.57 14.65 20.61
CA PHE A 197 4.83 14.45 19.35
C PHE A 197 4.54 15.76 18.61
N ARG A 198 4.33 16.88 19.33
CA ARG A 198 4.11 18.19 18.70
C ARG A 198 5.34 18.63 17.93
N ALA A 199 6.54 18.44 18.49
CA ALA A 199 7.78 18.75 17.78
C ALA A 199 7.97 17.88 16.52
N LEU A 200 7.52 16.61 16.55
CA LEU A 200 7.53 15.74 15.37
C LEU A 200 6.55 16.22 14.28
N LEU A 201 5.36 16.68 14.68
CA LEU A 201 4.38 17.27 13.76
C LEU A 201 4.88 18.59 13.17
N ASP A 202 5.38 19.50 14.01
CA ASP A 202 5.92 20.80 13.59
C ASP A 202 7.11 20.64 12.65
N GLY A 203 7.95 19.63 12.91
CA GLY A 203 9.10 19.26 12.08
C GLY A 203 8.73 18.41 10.85
N ARG A 204 7.46 18.07 10.64
CA ARG A 204 6.96 17.24 9.53
C ARG A 204 7.74 15.95 9.39
N ALA A 205 7.92 15.22 10.49
CA ALA A 205 8.75 14.03 10.53
C ALA A 205 8.36 13.03 9.42
N GLY A 206 9.36 12.59 8.64
CA GLY A 206 9.20 11.64 7.55
C GLY A 206 9.05 10.19 8.02
N LEU A 207 8.94 9.26 7.07
CA LEU A 207 8.77 7.83 7.34
C LEU A 207 10.06 7.23 7.92
N GLY A 208 9.95 6.75 9.16
CA GLY A 208 11.01 6.14 9.95
C GLY A 208 10.98 4.61 9.98
N MET A 209 9.85 3.97 9.60
CA MET A 209 9.70 2.51 9.66
C MET A 209 9.58 1.81 8.30
N PRO A 210 10.17 0.61 8.14
CA PRO A 210 10.03 -0.22 6.94
C PRO A 210 8.59 -0.46 6.53
N ILE A 211 7.69 -0.79 7.48
CA ILE A 211 6.28 -1.10 7.19
C ILE A 211 5.55 0.05 6.47
N MET A 212 5.90 1.31 6.78
CA MET A 212 5.27 2.47 6.14
C MET A 212 5.50 2.52 4.63
N PHE A 213 6.58 1.91 4.15
CA PHE A 213 6.88 1.86 2.73
C PHE A 213 6.00 0.89 1.96
N TYR A 214 5.22 0.01 2.63
CA TYR A 214 4.14 -0.72 1.96
C TYR A 214 3.14 0.25 1.35
N TRP A 215 2.63 1.19 2.15
CA TRP A 215 1.70 2.21 1.67
C TRP A 215 2.39 3.23 0.77
N ALA A 216 3.62 3.65 1.09
CA ALA A 216 4.35 4.61 0.26
C ALA A 216 4.61 4.07 -1.15
N PHE A 217 5.11 2.85 -1.29
CA PHE A 217 5.35 2.25 -2.60
C PHE A 217 4.06 1.97 -3.35
N THR A 218 3.00 1.53 -2.65
CA THR A 218 1.66 1.41 -3.25
C THR A 218 1.25 2.73 -3.90
N GLU A 219 1.41 3.84 -3.18
CA GLU A 219 1.03 5.15 -3.70
C GLU A 219 1.96 5.64 -4.82
N LEU A 220 3.27 5.43 -4.73
CA LEU A 220 4.20 5.75 -5.82
C LEU A 220 3.84 5.01 -7.11
N TYR A 221 3.55 3.71 -7.05
CA TYR A 221 3.14 2.97 -8.23
C TYR A 221 1.76 3.40 -8.74
N ARG A 222 0.82 3.80 -7.86
CA ARG A 222 -0.47 4.40 -8.24
C ARG A 222 -0.35 5.77 -8.92
N MET A 223 0.79 6.47 -8.81
CA MET A 223 1.02 7.70 -9.58
C MET A 223 1.22 7.42 -11.08
N ASP A 224 1.58 6.18 -11.44
CA ASP A 224 1.80 5.73 -12.81
C ASP A 224 2.79 6.60 -13.62
N THR A 225 3.87 7.09 -13.01
CA THR A 225 4.91 7.87 -13.72
C THR A 225 6.31 7.22 -13.65
N PRO A 226 7.19 7.44 -14.65
CA PRO A 226 8.53 6.87 -14.64
C PRO A 226 9.34 7.31 -13.41
N GLU A 227 9.15 8.55 -12.97
CA GLU A 227 9.85 9.13 -11.82
C GLU A 227 9.43 8.45 -10.52
N ALA A 228 8.15 8.10 -10.37
CA ALA A 228 7.65 7.40 -9.20
C ALA A 228 8.11 5.94 -9.15
N ASP A 229 8.13 5.25 -10.31
CA ASP A 229 8.71 3.90 -10.43
C ASP A 229 10.20 3.93 -10.00
N GLN A 230 10.98 4.90 -10.52
CA GLN A 230 12.38 5.08 -10.15
C GLN A 230 12.57 5.43 -8.68
N LEU A 231 11.68 6.24 -8.11
CA LEU A 231 11.76 6.63 -6.71
C LEU A 231 11.54 5.42 -5.80
N ALA A 232 10.60 4.52 -6.11
CA ALA A 232 10.36 3.32 -5.31
C ALA A 232 11.59 2.39 -5.29
N VAL A 233 12.23 2.18 -6.44
CA VAL A 233 13.47 1.39 -6.55
C VAL A 233 14.63 2.09 -5.84
N SER A 234 14.79 3.40 -6.02
CA SER A 234 15.84 4.19 -5.37
C SER A 234 15.72 4.17 -3.84
N GLU A 235 14.50 4.31 -3.29
CA GLU A 235 14.28 4.24 -1.84
C GLU A 235 14.47 2.81 -1.31
N THR A 236 14.10 1.78 -2.07
CA THR A 236 14.41 0.39 -1.74
C THR A 236 15.93 0.23 -1.56
N ARG A 237 16.72 0.63 -2.58
CA ARG A 237 18.18 0.60 -2.50
C ARG A 237 18.69 1.40 -1.32
N ARG A 238 18.26 2.65 -1.14
CA ARG A 238 18.75 3.54 -0.08
C ARG A 238 18.47 3.02 1.32
N ARG A 239 17.25 2.55 1.60
CA ARG A 239 16.79 2.23 2.96
C ARG A 239 17.12 0.79 3.37
N TRP A 240 17.07 -0.16 2.43
CA TRP A 240 17.37 -1.56 2.73
C TRP A 240 18.85 -1.92 2.57
N LYS A 241 19.67 -1.10 1.89
CA LYS A 241 21.10 -1.36 1.70
C LYS A 241 21.78 -1.74 3.00
N HIS A 242 21.65 -0.94 4.05
CA HIS A 242 22.33 -1.20 5.31
C HIS A 242 21.79 -2.43 6.06
N MET A 243 20.50 -2.75 5.92
CA MET A 243 19.95 -3.99 6.49
C MET A 243 20.60 -5.20 5.81
N VAL A 244 20.72 -5.18 4.49
CA VAL A 244 21.32 -6.28 3.70
C VAL A 244 22.83 -6.36 3.89
N GLU A 245 23.53 -5.22 3.90
CA GLU A 245 25.00 -5.19 3.96
C GLU A 245 25.55 -5.40 5.37
N LEU A 246 24.84 -4.96 6.41
CA LEU A 246 25.37 -4.89 7.78
C LEU A 246 24.70 -5.86 8.77
N GLN A 247 23.56 -6.46 8.42
CA GLN A 247 22.88 -7.48 9.26
C GLN A 247 22.98 -8.90 8.67
N GLN A 248 24.11 -9.20 8.01
CA GLN A 248 24.31 -10.46 7.27
C GLN A 248 24.18 -11.72 8.14
N ASP A 249 24.50 -11.63 9.43
CA ASP A 249 24.52 -12.78 10.35
C ASP A 249 23.15 -13.44 10.55
N ALA A 250 22.06 -12.69 10.35
CA ALA A 250 20.70 -13.20 10.52
C ALA A 250 20.07 -13.71 9.21
N GLY A 251 20.51 -13.21 8.05
CA GLY A 251 19.89 -13.52 6.76
C GLY A 251 18.41 -13.10 6.66
N THR A 252 17.95 -12.23 7.57
CA THR A 252 16.56 -11.78 7.74
C THR A 252 16.48 -10.25 7.64
N LEU A 253 15.28 -9.70 7.84
CA LEU A 253 15.02 -8.26 7.78
C LEU A 253 14.48 -7.80 9.15
N SER A 254 14.85 -6.62 9.61
CA SER A 254 14.50 -6.06 10.93
C SER A 254 13.17 -5.30 10.97
N GLU A 255 12.66 -5.06 12.18
CA GLU A 255 11.44 -4.29 12.42
C GLU A 255 11.60 -2.80 12.05
N SER A 256 12.75 -2.24 12.43
CA SER A 256 13.15 -0.86 12.16
C SER A 256 14.31 -0.81 11.18
N PHE A 257 14.48 0.31 10.47
CA PHE A 257 15.66 0.49 9.64
C PHE A 257 16.95 0.58 10.48
N VAL A 258 18.06 0.18 9.86
CA VAL A 258 19.40 0.42 10.41
C VAL A 258 20.08 1.58 9.70
N ASP A 259 20.92 2.31 10.44
CA ASP A 259 21.77 3.37 9.93
C ASP A 259 23.03 2.81 9.23
N GLU A 260 23.88 3.71 8.74
CA GLU A 260 25.15 3.39 8.06
C GLU A 260 26.18 2.67 8.94
N HIS A 261 25.95 2.60 10.26
CA HIS A 261 26.75 1.85 11.22
C HIS A 261 26.08 0.54 11.65
N GLY A 262 24.95 0.16 11.03
CA GLY A 262 24.20 -1.04 11.36
C GLY A 262 23.41 -0.93 12.66
N LYS A 263 23.22 0.28 13.21
CA LYS A 263 22.50 0.52 14.46
C LYS A 263 21.09 1.01 14.20
N GLY A 264 20.18 0.80 15.16
CA GLY A 264 18.81 1.33 15.11
C GLY A 264 17.73 0.26 15.22
N ALA A 265 17.99 -0.97 14.75
CA ALA A 265 17.08 -2.08 14.96
C ALA A 265 17.38 -2.81 16.29
N SER A 266 16.36 -3.01 17.12
CA SER A 266 16.43 -3.87 18.32
C SER A 266 16.17 -5.35 18.04
N GLU A 267 15.60 -5.66 16.86
CA GLU A 267 15.24 -7.01 16.43
C GLU A 267 15.81 -7.29 15.03
N SER A 268 16.42 -8.46 14.84
CA SER A 268 17.05 -8.84 13.58
C SER A 268 16.11 -9.57 12.61
N CYS A 269 14.90 -9.94 13.03
CA CYS A 269 13.93 -10.70 12.22
C CYS A 269 12.49 -10.25 12.50
N HIS A 270 11.91 -9.48 11.59
CA HIS A 270 10.54 -9.00 11.64
C HIS A 270 9.99 -8.77 10.22
N ASN A 271 8.71 -9.10 10.00
CA ASN A 271 8.07 -8.97 8.68
C ASN A 271 7.95 -7.53 8.18
N TYR A 272 7.99 -6.53 9.06
CA TYR A 272 8.03 -5.11 8.66
C TYR A 272 9.15 -4.82 7.66
N GLY A 273 10.30 -5.45 7.83
CA GLY A 273 11.42 -5.31 6.92
C GLY A 273 11.19 -5.93 5.54
N SER A 274 10.17 -6.78 5.31
CA SER A 274 10.02 -7.55 4.07
C SER A 274 9.32 -6.84 2.93
N ILE A 275 9.08 -5.52 3.03
CA ILE A 275 8.32 -4.75 2.02
C ILE A 275 8.85 -4.93 0.60
N PRO A 276 10.17 -4.87 0.31
CA PRO A 276 10.68 -5.02 -1.04
C PRO A 276 10.30 -6.37 -1.69
N ALA A 277 10.18 -7.45 -0.91
CA ALA A 277 9.85 -8.77 -1.46
C ALA A 277 8.52 -8.76 -2.23
N TYR A 278 7.52 -8.03 -1.70
CA TYR A 278 6.24 -7.84 -2.38
C TYR A 278 6.41 -6.99 -3.65
N PHE A 279 6.98 -5.79 -3.56
CA PHE A 279 7.04 -4.85 -4.69
C PHE A 279 7.98 -5.27 -5.83
N LEU A 280 9.05 -6.00 -5.51
CA LEU A 280 9.93 -6.59 -6.52
C LEU A 280 9.18 -7.65 -7.34
N SER A 281 8.31 -8.44 -6.71
CA SER A 281 7.51 -9.47 -7.39
C SER A 281 6.30 -8.89 -8.13
N SER A 282 5.61 -7.95 -7.49
CA SER A 282 4.35 -7.41 -7.99
C SER A 282 4.54 -6.33 -9.05
N TYR A 283 5.51 -5.42 -8.89
CA TYR A 283 5.70 -4.29 -9.80
C TYR A 283 6.95 -4.39 -10.66
N LEU A 284 8.12 -4.74 -10.09
CA LEU A 284 9.35 -4.85 -10.89
C LEU A 284 9.28 -6.04 -11.86
N LEU A 285 9.04 -7.25 -11.35
CA LEU A 285 8.77 -8.43 -12.18
C LEU A 285 7.44 -8.26 -12.93
N GLY A 286 6.43 -7.71 -12.25
CA GLY A 286 5.22 -7.20 -12.88
C GLY A 286 4.02 -8.15 -12.87
N VAL A 287 3.95 -9.13 -11.97
CA VAL A 287 2.82 -10.09 -11.93
C VAL A 287 1.94 -9.83 -10.72
N ARG A 288 0.64 -9.58 -10.95
CA ARG A 288 -0.35 -9.33 -9.88
C ARG A 288 -1.68 -9.99 -10.19
N PHE A 289 -2.40 -10.42 -9.16
CA PHE A 289 -3.81 -10.83 -9.29
C PHE A 289 -4.65 -9.86 -8.47
N GLU A 290 -5.46 -9.06 -9.14
CA GLU A 290 -6.23 -7.97 -8.54
C GLU A 290 -7.59 -7.88 -9.24
N ASN A 291 -8.67 -7.66 -8.48
CA ASN A 291 -10.04 -7.53 -9.01
C ASN A 291 -10.44 -8.70 -9.93
N LYS A 292 -10.11 -9.92 -9.51
CA LYS A 292 -10.36 -11.17 -10.26
C LYS A 292 -9.68 -11.20 -11.65
N ARG A 293 -8.59 -10.45 -11.85
CA ARG A 293 -7.82 -10.39 -13.11
C ARG A 293 -6.33 -10.62 -12.85
N LEU A 294 -5.70 -11.36 -13.76
CA LEU A 294 -4.24 -11.45 -13.81
C LEU A 294 -3.70 -10.24 -14.57
N LEU A 295 -2.81 -9.48 -13.95
CA LEU A 295 -2.12 -8.34 -14.54
C LEU A 295 -0.65 -8.71 -14.80
N ILE A 296 -0.20 -8.49 -16.04
CA ILE A 296 1.21 -8.52 -16.41
C ILE A 296 1.62 -7.08 -16.72
N ASN A 297 2.26 -6.42 -15.77
CA ASN A 297 2.60 -5.01 -15.82
C ASN A 297 3.95 -4.74 -15.14
N PRO A 298 5.07 -5.09 -15.81
CA PRO A 298 6.41 -4.82 -15.30
C PRO A 298 6.71 -3.32 -15.33
N ARG A 299 7.36 -2.86 -14.25
CA ARG A 299 7.78 -1.47 -14.00
C ARG A 299 9.30 -1.47 -13.79
N PRO A 300 10.09 -1.46 -14.87
CA PRO A 300 11.51 -1.78 -14.81
C PRO A 300 12.38 -0.71 -14.12
N ALA A 301 11.88 0.52 -13.98
CA ALA A 301 12.68 1.67 -13.53
C ALA A 301 13.97 1.79 -14.36
N ASP A 302 15.14 1.67 -13.73
CA ASP A 302 16.47 1.66 -14.36
C ASP A 302 17.07 0.26 -14.54
N LEU A 303 16.36 -0.81 -14.19
CA LEU A 303 16.84 -2.18 -14.37
C LEU A 303 16.65 -2.65 -15.81
N THR A 304 17.60 -3.45 -16.29
CA THR A 304 17.62 -3.99 -17.65
C THR A 304 17.18 -5.45 -17.72
N GLU A 305 17.03 -6.14 -16.59
CA GLU A 305 16.61 -7.53 -16.53
C GLU A 305 15.91 -7.83 -15.21
N CYS A 306 14.87 -8.68 -15.25
CA CYS A 306 14.29 -9.30 -14.07
C CYS A 306 13.71 -10.68 -14.42
N ARG A 307 13.92 -11.66 -13.54
CA ARG A 307 13.41 -13.02 -13.69
C ARG A 307 12.87 -13.52 -12.35
N GLY A 308 11.71 -14.17 -12.38
CA GLY A 308 11.08 -14.72 -11.19
C GLY A 308 9.82 -15.52 -11.50
N THR A 309 9.12 -15.91 -10.45
CA THR A 309 7.84 -16.60 -10.55
C THR A 309 6.93 -16.14 -9.42
N VAL A 310 5.71 -15.74 -9.77
CA VAL A 310 4.66 -15.39 -8.79
C VAL A 310 3.61 -16.49 -8.80
N VAL A 311 3.24 -16.98 -7.62
CA VAL A 311 2.16 -17.96 -7.47
C VAL A 311 0.85 -17.21 -7.32
N THR A 312 -0.10 -17.48 -8.21
CA THR A 312 -1.44 -16.90 -8.22
C THR A 312 -2.48 -17.95 -7.84
N PRO A 313 -3.74 -17.56 -7.58
CA PRO A 313 -4.83 -18.53 -7.37
C PRO A 313 -5.03 -19.52 -8.53
N PHE A 314 -4.54 -19.19 -9.74
CA PHE A 314 -4.63 -20.03 -10.94
C PHE A 314 -3.35 -20.84 -11.19
N GLY A 315 -2.33 -20.70 -10.34
CA GLY A 315 -1.04 -21.38 -10.47
C GLY A 315 0.14 -20.44 -10.66
N PRO A 316 1.36 -21.01 -10.84
CA PRO A 316 2.59 -20.24 -11.00
C PRO A 316 2.64 -19.51 -12.34
N VAL A 317 3.12 -18.26 -12.31
CA VAL A 317 3.37 -17.41 -13.46
C VAL A 317 4.88 -17.14 -13.52
N PRO A 318 5.66 -17.98 -14.23
CA PRO A 318 7.05 -17.67 -14.52
C PRO A 318 7.11 -16.47 -15.45
N MET A 319 8.02 -15.54 -15.15
CA MET A 319 8.22 -14.31 -15.90
C MET A 319 9.71 -14.03 -16.03
N HIS A 320 10.14 -13.68 -17.22
CA HIS A 320 11.46 -13.13 -17.50
C HIS A 320 11.28 -11.95 -18.44
N TRP A 321 11.93 -10.83 -18.13
CA TRP A 321 12.07 -9.76 -19.09
C TRP A 321 13.49 -9.21 -19.11
N GLN A 322 13.91 -8.71 -20.26
CA GLN A 322 15.19 -8.04 -20.47
C GLN A 322 15.06 -6.93 -21.52
N ILE A 323 15.86 -5.88 -21.36
CA ILE A 323 15.95 -4.77 -22.31
C ILE A 323 17.34 -4.81 -22.96
N VAL A 324 17.39 -5.17 -24.24
CA VAL A 324 18.63 -5.34 -25.00
C VAL A 324 18.54 -4.50 -26.26
N ASN A 325 19.54 -3.64 -26.48
CA ASN A 325 19.64 -2.80 -27.69
C ASN A 325 18.39 -1.94 -27.99
N GLY A 326 17.64 -1.51 -26.96
CA GLY A 326 16.42 -0.71 -27.12
C GLY A 326 15.16 -1.52 -27.47
N GLU A 327 15.28 -2.85 -27.47
CA GLU A 327 14.16 -3.78 -27.55
C GLU A 327 13.90 -4.38 -26.17
N TRP A 328 12.63 -4.38 -25.76
CA TRP A 328 12.16 -5.06 -24.57
C TRP A 328 11.62 -6.44 -24.96
N GLN A 329 12.22 -7.45 -24.36
CA GLN A 329 11.88 -8.85 -24.54
C GLN A 329 11.25 -9.36 -23.24
N LEU A 330 10.03 -9.91 -23.33
CA LEU A 330 9.32 -10.48 -22.18
C LEU A 330 8.82 -11.87 -22.53
N ASP A 331 9.01 -12.81 -21.63
CA ASP A 331 8.61 -14.21 -21.78
C ASP A 331 7.90 -14.64 -20.49
N PHE A 332 6.64 -15.10 -20.61
CA PHE A 332 5.82 -15.51 -19.47
C PHE A 332 4.78 -16.55 -19.84
N THR A 333 4.21 -17.19 -18.81
CA THR A 333 3.11 -18.16 -18.98
C THR A 333 1.87 -17.68 -18.25
N VAL A 334 0.77 -17.55 -18.97
CA VAL A 334 -0.57 -17.32 -18.39
C VAL A 334 -1.15 -18.69 -18.00
N PRO A 335 -1.55 -18.91 -16.73
CA PRO A 335 -2.11 -20.19 -16.30
C PRO A 335 -3.47 -20.48 -16.95
N ASP A 336 -3.86 -21.75 -16.98
CA ASP A 336 -5.17 -22.17 -17.46
C ASP A 336 -6.31 -21.58 -16.61
N GLY A 337 -7.45 -21.30 -17.25
CA GLY A 337 -8.64 -20.79 -16.57
C GLY A 337 -8.70 -19.27 -16.37
N ILE A 338 -7.67 -18.52 -16.78
CA ILE A 338 -7.65 -17.05 -16.71
C ILE A 338 -6.95 -16.40 -17.91
N SER A 339 -7.43 -15.23 -18.33
CA SER A 339 -6.69 -14.35 -19.25
C SER A 339 -5.89 -13.29 -18.49
N ALA A 340 -4.76 -12.87 -19.03
CA ALA A 340 -3.98 -11.77 -18.47
C ALA A 340 -4.28 -10.45 -19.20
N GLU A 341 -4.34 -9.34 -18.46
CA GLU A 341 -4.23 -8.00 -19.02
C GLU A 341 -2.76 -7.57 -18.98
N LEU A 342 -2.15 -7.50 -20.16
CA LEU A 342 -0.76 -7.04 -20.34
C LEU A 342 -0.76 -5.52 -20.45
N ARG A 343 0.07 -4.84 -19.65
CA ARG A 343 0.28 -3.39 -19.66
C ARG A 343 1.77 -3.07 -19.75
N LEU A 344 2.19 -2.47 -20.86
CA LEU A 344 3.58 -2.13 -21.11
C LEU A 344 3.76 -0.61 -21.15
N PRO A 345 4.45 -0.02 -20.15
CA PRO A 345 4.72 1.41 -20.16
C PRO A 345 5.91 1.77 -21.06
N GLY A 346 5.86 2.94 -21.72
CA GLY A 346 7.04 3.50 -22.39
C GLY A 346 7.55 2.67 -23.58
N VAL A 347 6.63 2.10 -24.35
CA VAL A 347 6.93 1.28 -25.53
C VAL A 347 6.29 1.85 -26.79
N ASP A 348 6.86 1.53 -27.94
CA ASP A 348 6.30 1.87 -29.25
C ASP A 348 5.32 0.78 -29.70
N ALA A 349 4.02 1.09 -29.63
CA ALA A 349 2.93 0.16 -29.93
C ALA A 349 3.02 -0.42 -31.36
N ASP A 350 3.53 0.33 -32.33
CA ASP A 350 3.60 -0.10 -33.73
C ASP A 350 4.63 -1.22 -33.93
N THR A 351 5.54 -1.39 -32.97
CA THR A 351 6.58 -2.42 -32.99
C THR A 351 6.24 -3.65 -32.14
N LEU A 352 5.06 -3.66 -31.51
CA LEU A 352 4.65 -4.73 -30.61
C LEU A 352 4.38 -6.02 -31.39
N LEU A 353 5.11 -7.07 -31.02
CA LEU A 353 4.89 -8.44 -31.47
C LEU A 353 4.52 -9.31 -30.28
N VAL A 354 3.46 -10.11 -30.45
CA VAL A 354 2.99 -11.15 -29.53
C VAL A 354 3.16 -12.49 -30.24
N ASN A 355 4.00 -13.36 -29.71
CA ASN A 355 4.34 -14.65 -30.33
C ASN A 355 4.77 -14.50 -31.81
N GLY A 356 5.49 -13.42 -32.12
CA GLY A 356 6.00 -13.13 -33.47
C GLY A 356 5.00 -12.48 -34.44
N SER A 357 3.78 -12.17 -34.01
CA SER A 357 2.75 -11.52 -34.85
C SER A 357 2.26 -10.21 -34.23
N HIS A 358 1.81 -9.27 -35.07
CA HIS A 358 1.17 -8.04 -34.58
C HIS A 358 -0.21 -8.36 -34.00
N PRO A 359 -0.50 -7.97 -32.75
CA PRO A 359 -1.82 -8.14 -32.16
C PRO A 359 -2.84 -7.15 -32.77
N THR A 360 -4.12 -7.54 -32.83
CA THR A 360 -5.21 -6.70 -33.35
C THR A 360 -5.87 -5.83 -32.28
N ASP A 361 -5.81 -6.26 -31.02
CA ASP A 361 -6.59 -5.67 -29.92
C ASP A 361 -5.71 -4.84 -28.98
N VAL A 362 -4.99 -3.88 -29.57
CA VAL A 362 -4.11 -2.97 -28.84
C VAL A 362 -4.85 -1.68 -28.51
N ARG A 363 -4.78 -1.24 -27.25
CA ARG A 363 -5.26 0.06 -26.82
C ARG A 363 -4.22 0.78 -25.97
N THR A 364 -4.37 2.09 -25.83
CA THR A 364 -3.55 2.89 -24.91
C THR A 364 -4.37 3.25 -23.69
N ALA A 365 -3.77 3.17 -22.50
CA ALA A 365 -4.34 3.67 -21.25
C ALA A 365 -3.25 4.36 -20.43
N GLY A 366 -3.35 5.69 -20.31
CA GLY A 366 -2.28 6.50 -19.74
C GLY A 366 -0.99 6.32 -20.54
N ARG A 367 0.10 5.96 -19.84
CA ARG A 367 1.41 5.67 -20.45
C ARG A 367 1.58 4.23 -20.95
N ASN A 368 0.56 3.39 -20.82
CA ASN A 368 0.65 1.95 -21.07
C ASN A 368 0.01 1.58 -22.42
N VAL A 369 0.71 0.75 -23.18
CA VAL A 369 0.11 -0.10 -24.22
C VAL A 369 -0.54 -1.30 -23.55
N VAL A 370 -1.80 -1.58 -23.87
CA VAL A 370 -2.63 -2.57 -23.17
C VAL A 370 -3.28 -3.53 -24.16
N LEU A 371 -3.24 -4.82 -23.82
CA LEU A 371 -3.90 -5.90 -24.56
C LEU A 371 -4.25 -7.06 -23.63
N THR A 372 -5.15 -7.93 -24.10
CA THR A 372 -5.51 -9.17 -23.40
C THR A 372 -4.68 -10.32 -23.96
N VAL A 373 -4.14 -11.16 -23.09
CA VAL A 373 -3.34 -12.34 -23.43
C VAL A 373 -4.06 -13.59 -22.93
N ALA A 374 -4.25 -14.54 -23.83
CA ALA A 374 -4.89 -15.82 -23.53
C ALA A 374 -3.99 -16.74 -22.68
N PRO A 375 -4.54 -17.78 -22.03
CA PRO A 375 -3.76 -18.84 -21.40
C PRO A 375 -2.66 -19.41 -22.31
N GLY A 376 -1.54 -19.81 -21.71
CA GLY A 376 -0.40 -20.41 -22.39
C GLY A 376 0.88 -19.56 -22.36
N ALA A 377 1.91 -20.06 -23.04
CA ALA A 377 3.19 -19.36 -23.18
C ALA A 377 3.04 -18.13 -24.08
N CYS A 378 3.64 -17.03 -23.66
CA CYS A 378 3.61 -15.75 -24.35
C CYS A 378 5.01 -15.14 -24.42
N ALA A 379 5.42 -14.78 -25.63
CA ALA A 379 6.63 -14.03 -25.91
C ALA A 379 6.26 -12.66 -26.49
N ILE A 380 6.72 -11.60 -25.85
CA ILE A 380 6.54 -10.22 -26.28
C ILE A 380 7.89 -9.66 -26.75
N ARG A 381 7.87 -8.96 -27.89
CA ARG A 381 9.00 -8.15 -28.37
C ARG A 381 8.47 -6.77 -28.77
N VAL A 382 9.10 -5.70 -28.29
CA VAL A 382 8.67 -4.33 -28.57
C VAL A 382 9.82 -3.34 -28.39
N LYS A 383 9.91 -2.30 -29.20
CA LYS A 383 10.87 -1.22 -28.96
C LYS A 383 10.45 -0.40 -27.75
N THR A 384 11.42 0.00 -26.94
CA THR A 384 11.18 0.76 -25.71
C THR A 384 11.87 2.11 -25.73
N THR A 385 11.20 3.12 -25.16
CA THR A 385 11.76 4.44 -24.88
C THR A 385 12.26 4.57 -23.45
N ILE A 386 12.15 3.50 -22.65
CA ILE A 386 12.73 3.45 -21.31
C ILE A 386 14.23 3.63 -21.46
N ALA A 387 14.74 4.74 -20.90
CA ALA A 387 16.12 5.15 -21.12
C ALA A 387 17.09 4.03 -20.75
N LYS A 388 18.19 3.88 -21.50
CA LYS A 388 19.33 3.07 -21.07
C LYS A 388 19.81 3.67 -19.74
N GLY A 389 19.49 3.03 -18.62
CA GLY A 389 20.11 3.38 -17.35
C GLY A 389 21.62 3.30 -17.54
N LYS A 390 22.33 4.42 -17.37
CA LYS A 390 23.72 4.29 -16.94
C LYS A 390 23.64 3.59 -15.58
N PRO A 391 24.43 2.53 -15.33
CA PRO A 391 24.51 1.98 -13.99
C PRO A 391 24.80 3.14 -13.04
N SER A 392 23.96 3.31 -12.01
CA SER A 392 24.26 4.23 -10.93
C SER A 392 25.56 3.73 -10.27
N GLU A 393 26.61 4.55 -10.32
CA GLU A 393 27.86 4.34 -9.56
C GLU A 393 27.61 4.29 -8.06
#